data_AF-A0A2K4FTX7-F1
#
_entry.id   AF-A0A2K4FTX7-F1
#
_cell.length_a   1.000
_cell.length_b   1.000
_cell.length_c   1.000
_cell.angle_alpha   90.00
_cell.angle_beta   90.00
_cell.angle_gamma   90.00
#
_symmetry.space_group_name_H-M   'P 1'
#
loop_
_entity.id
_entity.type
_entity.pdbx_description
1 polymer ?
#
loop_
_entity_poly.entity_id
_entity_poly.type
_entity_poly.pdbx_seq_one_letter_code
_entity_poly.pdbx_strand_id
1 'polypeptide(L)' 'MIASPPDRENLVFEIWAGTDQLAEVTCEPGRSVEIEIYPPVKGGSWSFELAEFMTLLNQAAKHLNHD' A
#
# COMPACT_ATOMS: atom_id res chain seq x y z
N MET A 1 -1.64 -7.18 6.25
CA MET A 1 -0.76 -6.53 7.26
C MET A 1 -0.25 -5.24 6.65
N ILE A 2 -0.07 -4.21 7.47
CA ILE A 2 0.37 -2.88 7.06
C ILE A 2 1.73 -2.63 7.70
N ALA A 3 2.72 -2.21 6.93
CA ALA A 3 4.05 -1.87 7.44
C ALA A 3 4.58 -0.59 6.77
N SER A 4 5.27 0.26 7.53
CA SER A 4 5.98 1.43 7.03
C SER A 4 7.45 1.33 7.49
N PRO A 5 8.41 1.11 6.57
CA PRO A 5 9.83 1.05 6.92
C PRO A 5 10.37 2.43 7.33
N PRO A 6 11.21 2.53 8.38
CA PRO A 6 11.65 3.82 8.94
C PRO A 6 12.73 4.56 8.14
N ASP A 7 13.20 4.05 6.99
CA ASP A 7 14.50 4.45 6.42
C ASP A 7 14.46 4.77 4.90
N ARG A 8 13.43 5.49 4.44
CA ARG A 8 13.46 6.18 3.14
C ARG A 8 13.03 7.63 3.35
N GLU A 9 13.69 8.57 2.68
CA GLU A 9 13.31 9.99 2.65
C GLU A 9 11.85 10.22 2.14
N ASN A 10 11.23 9.18 1.58
CA ASN A 10 9.86 9.12 1.13
C ASN A 10 8.99 8.31 2.12
N LEU A 11 7.78 8.79 2.41
CA LEU A 11 6.82 8.02 3.20
C LEU A 11 6.28 6.87 2.35
N VAL A 12 6.64 5.63 2.72
CA VAL A 12 6.24 4.41 2.05
C VAL A 12 5.35 3.57 2.96
N PHE A 13 4.27 3.06 2.41
CA PHE A 13 3.31 2.20 3.10
C PHE A 13 3.06 0.94 2.29
N GLU A 14 3.39 -0.22 2.85
CA GLU A 14 3.27 -1.51 2.18
C GLU A 14 1.99 -2.23 2.60
N ILE A 15 1.28 -2.79 1.61
CA ILE A 15 0.10 -3.62 1.81
C ILE A 15 0.47 -5.07 1.52
N TRP A 16 0.31 -5.92 2.52
CA TRP A 16 0.69 -7.34 2.47
C TRP A 16 -0.52 -8.28 2.57
N ALA A 17 -0.55 -9.30 1.70
CA ALA A 17 -1.51 -10.40 1.70
C ALA A 17 -0.79 -11.71 2.07
N GLY A 18 -0.88 -12.11 3.34
CA GLY A 18 -0.07 -13.22 3.85
C GLY A 18 1.42 -12.87 3.82
N THR A 19 2.20 -13.64 3.06
CA THR A 19 3.66 -13.42 2.87
C THR A 19 4.00 -12.65 1.60
N ASP A 20 3.00 -12.35 0.78
CA ASP A 20 3.20 -11.74 -0.53
C ASP A 20 2.85 -10.25 -0.46
N GLN A 21 3.71 -9.42 -1.05
CA GLN A 21 3.44 -7.99 -1.17
C GLN A 21 2.38 -7.79 -2.25
N LEU A 22 1.30 -7.11 -1.89
CA LEU A 22 0.20 -6.79 -2.79
C LEU A 22 0.43 -5.43 -3.46
N ALA A 23 0.78 -4.42 -2.66
CA ALA A 23 0.93 -3.06 -3.15
C ALA A 23 1.89 -2.25 -2.28
N GLU A 24 2.40 -1.18 -2.87
CA GLU A 24 3.12 -0.12 -2.20
C GLU A 24 2.40 1.21 -2.46
N VAL A 25 2.23 2.02 -1.43
CA VAL A 25 1.69 3.38 -1.53
C VAL A 25 2.81 4.34 -1.13
N THR A 26 3.10 5.30 -2.00
CA THR A 26 4.20 6.25 -1.84
C THR A 26 3.66 7.68 -1.81
N CYS A 27 4.26 8.50 -0.94
CA CYS A 27 4.02 9.93 -0.88
C CYS A 27 5.37 10.65 -0.84
N GLU A 28 5.75 11.25 -1.98
CA GLU A 28 6.95 12.07 -2.09
C GLU A 28 6.59 13.56 -1.95
N PRO A 29 7.43 14.39 -1.32
CA PRO A 29 7.18 15.82 -1.21
C PRO A 29 6.92 16.46 -2.59
N GLY A 30 5.77 17.11 -2.73
CA GLY A 30 5.37 17.80 -3.97
C GLY A 30 4.80 16.89 -5.06
N ARG A 31 4.51 15.62 -4.77
CA ARG A 31 3.81 14.69 -5.68
C ARG A 31 2.46 14.26 -5.09
N SER A 32 1.57 13.77 -5.96
CA SER A 32 0.36 13.07 -5.50
C SER A 32 0.71 11.75 -4.85
N VAL A 33 -0.15 11.25 -3.97
CA VAL A 33 -0.05 9.88 -3.46
C VAL A 33 -0.20 8.90 -4.63
N GLU A 34 0.78 8.02 -4.79
CA GLU A 34 0.82 7.01 -5.84
C GLU A 34 0.69 5.61 -5.23
N ILE A 35 0.13 4.67 -6.00
CA ILE A 35 0.02 3.26 -5.62
C ILE A 35 0.56 2.38 -6.74
N GLU A 36 1.47 1.49 -6.40
CA GLU A 36 1.94 0.40 -7.25
C GLU A 36 1.30 -0.91 -6.80
N ILE A 37 0.78 -1.70 -7.75
CA ILE A 37 0.12 -2.98 -7.48
C ILE A 37 0.92 -4.11 -8.12
N TYR A 38 1.38 -5.03 -7.29
CA TYR A 38 2.17 -6.18 -7.71
C TYR A 38 1.27 -7.38 -8.00
N PRO A 39 1.55 -8.19 -9.04
CA PRO A 39 0.84 -9.44 -9.27
C PRO A 39 1.18 -10.50 -8.19
N PRO A 40 0.31 -11.50 -7.95
CA PRO A 40 0.64 -12.59 -7.05
C PRO A 40 1.86 -13.39 -7.52
N VAL A 41 2.75 -13.75 -6.59
CA VAL A 41 4.01 -14.48 -6.89
C VAL A 41 3.74 -15.83 -7.57
N LYS A 42 2.65 -16.50 -7.21
CA LYS A 42 2.27 -17.81 -7.77
C LYS A 42 1.48 -17.72 -9.08
N GLY A 43 1.33 -16.52 -9.65
CA GLY A 43 0.44 -16.25 -10.77
C GLY A 43 -1.05 -16.25 -10.36
N GLY A 44 -1.91 -15.76 -11.24
CA GLY A 44 -3.35 -15.62 -10.99
C GLY A 44 -3.76 -14.20 -10.63
N SER A 45 -4.86 -14.07 -9.89
CA SER A 45 -5.44 -12.78 -9.49
C SER A 45 -5.53 -12.67 -7.98
N TRP A 46 -5.35 -11.45 -7.49
CA TRP A 46 -5.79 -11.09 -6.16
C TRP A 46 -7.31 -11.13 -6.06
N SER A 47 -7.83 -11.66 -4.96
CA SER A 47 -9.26 -11.67 -4.67
C SER A 47 -9.47 -11.28 -3.22
N PHE A 48 -10.15 -10.17 -3.03
CA PHE A 48 -10.47 -9.60 -1.72
C PHE A 48 -11.93 -9.16 -1.71
N GLU A 49 -12.50 -9.00 -0.51
CA GLU A 49 -13.76 -8.29 -0.37
C GLU A 49 -13.51 -6.80 -0.69
N LEU A 50 -14.37 -6.21 -1.53
CA LEU A 50 -14.15 -4.88 -2.08
C LEU A 50 -14.18 -3.79 -1.00
N ALA A 51 -15.14 -3.85 -0.08
CA ALA A 51 -15.27 -2.84 0.98
C ALA A 51 -14.11 -2.90 1.99
N GLU A 52 -13.63 -4.10 2.32
CA GLU A 52 -12.43 -4.30 3.13
C GLU A 52 -11.19 -3.71 2.44
N PHE A 53 -11.01 -4.01 1.15
CA PHE A 53 -9.87 -3.50 0.40
C PHE A 53 -9.88 -1.97 0.29
N MET A 54 -11.04 -1.37 -0.01
CA MET A 54 -11.19 0.09 0.00
C MET A 54 -10.91 0.69 1.38
N THR A 55 -11.28 0.00 2.46
CA THR A 55 -11.00 0.47 3.83
C THR A 55 -9.49 0.52 4.09
N LEU A 56 -8.75 -0.50 3.67
CA LEU A 56 -7.29 -0.54 3.81
C LEU A 56 -6.61 0.56 2.99
N LEU A 57 -7.04 0.78 1.75
CA LEU A 57 -6.51 1.86 0.90
C LEU A 57 -6.75 3.24 1.50
N ASN A 58 -7.96 3.48 2.03
CA ASN A 58 -8.27 4.74 2.71
C ASN A 58 -7.44 4.94 3.98
N GLN A 59 -7.15 3.87 4.73
CA GLN A 59 -6.26 3.96 5.89
C GLN A 59 -4.83 4.29 5.46
N ALA A 60 -4.30 3.67 4.41
CA ALA A 60 -2.99 3.98 3.86
C ALA A 60 -2.87 5.46 3.46
N ALA A 61 -3.83 5.95 2.67
CA ALA A 61 -3.86 7.34 2.22
C ALA A 61 -3.94 8.35 3.39
N LYS A 62 -4.68 8.03 4.46
CA LYS A 62 -4.76 8.90 5.64
C LYS A 62 -3.45 8.94 6.44
N HIS A 63 -2.75 7.82 6.58
CA HIS A 63 -1.47 7.79 7.29
C HIS A 63 -0.39 8.58 6.56
N LEU A 64 -0.42 8.60 5.22
CA LEU A 64 0.55 9.31 4.39
C LEU A 64 0.27 10.82 4.26
N ASN A 65 -0.94 11.28 4.60
CA ASN A 65 -1.35 12.69 4.54
C ASN A 65 -1.25 13.41 5.90
N HIS A 66 -0.62 12.81 6.91
CA HIS A 66 -0.34 13.51 8.16
C HIS A 66 1.02 14.21 8.06
N ASP A 67 0.98 15.53 7.89
CA ASP A 67 2.09 16.45 8.16
C ASP A 67 2.64 16.29 9.60
#